data_AF-A0AAE0W160-F1
#
_entry.id   AF-A0AAE0W160-F1
#
_cell.length_a   1.000
_cell.length_b   1.000
_cell.length_c   1.000
_cell.angle_alpha   90.00
_cell.angle_beta   90.00
_cell.angle_gamma   90.00
#
_symmetry.space_group_name_H-M   'P 1'
#
loop_
_entity.id
_entity.type
_entity.pdbx_description
1 polymer ?
#
loop_
_entity_poly.entity_id
_entity_poly.type
_entity_poly.pdbx_seq_one_letter_code
_entity_poly.pdbx_strand_id
1 'polypeptide(L)'
;MESLLTVQVYDWDLIGMDDLIGETKIDLENRFYSRHRATCGIAQKYDLHGYNAWRDPMKPTLILSKLCKDGKVDGPHYQPNQVRVENRIFKAPPLDMDDDDNGSRRATEEHLALAVLNHWEEIPKVGCKLVPEHVETRPLYNPEKPGIEQGKLELWVDMFPMDMPAPGPAVDISPRKPKSYELRCIIWNTDDVVLEDDAFFTGEKMSDIYVKGWIKGQEDIQCTDIHYRSLTGEGNFNWRFIFPFDYLVAEEKIVISRKETLFSWDETESKVPARLNLQVWDADHFSADDFLGSLTIDMNRFPRGAKSSKLCTLDMLKTDGSVPLMSLFKQKRVKGWWPFYIKNEGTDEYELTGKVEAELHLLTSEEAEKHPAGPARSEPDPLDKPNRPDSSFIWFLNPLKSLRYIIWHNYKWVIIKIIIVLLLAALLALFFYSMPGYTVKKLFNT
;
A
#
# COMPACT_ATOMS: atom_id res chain seq x y z
N MET A 1 5.67 -3.91 56.15
CA MET A 1 6.02 -4.22 54.75
C MET A 1 5.46 -3.09 53.93
N GLU A 2 6.29 -2.35 53.22
CA GLU A 2 5.79 -1.29 52.33
C GLU A 2 5.21 -1.96 51.08
N SER A 3 3.89 -1.87 50.92
CA SER A 3 3.10 -2.38 49.80
C SER A 3 3.11 -1.43 48.59
N LEU A 4 4.16 -0.62 48.49
CA LEU A 4 4.23 0.54 47.60
C LEU A 4 5.27 0.28 46.50
N LEU A 5 4.80 0.15 45.27
CA LEU A 5 5.62 -0.03 44.07
C LEU A 5 6.13 1.32 43.60
N THR A 6 7.46 1.51 43.64
CA THR A 6 8.11 2.69 43.07
C THR A 6 8.66 2.34 41.70
N VAL A 7 8.29 3.11 40.68
CA VAL A 7 8.82 3.01 39.31
C VAL A 7 9.61 4.26 39.01
N GLN A 8 10.85 4.10 38.54
CA GLN A 8 11.80 5.19 38.32
C GLN A 8 12.25 5.18 36.86
N VAL A 9 12.35 6.37 36.27
CA VAL A 9 12.86 6.58 34.91
C VAL A 9 14.19 7.29 35.02
N TYR A 10 15.20 6.71 34.40
CA TYR A 10 16.57 7.22 34.38
C TYR A 10 16.95 7.63 32.96
N ASP A 11 17.73 8.70 32.85
CA ASP A 11 18.43 9.06 31.63
C ASP A 11 19.68 8.19 31.53
N TRP A 12 19.81 7.48 30.43
CA TRP A 12 20.91 6.53 30.26
C TRP A 12 22.11 7.22 29.63
N ASP A 13 23.24 7.18 30.32
CA ASP A 13 24.48 7.78 29.83
C ASP A 13 25.52 6.71 29.46
N LEU A 14 26.10 6.85 28.27
CA LEU A 14 27.14 5.94 27.78
C LEU A 14 28.40 5.96 28.68
N ILE A 15 28.69 7.11 29.28
CA ILE A 15 29.83 7.31 30.20
C ILE A 15 29.34 8.17 31.37
N GLY A 16 29.16 7.57 32.54
CA GLY A 16 28.71 8.30 33.72
C GLY A 16 27.88 7.44 34.64
N MET A 17 27.13 8.11 35.52
CA MET A 17 26.03 7.50 36.26
C MET A 17 24.73 7.99 35.63
N ASP A 18 23.77 7.08 35.46
CA ASP A 18 22.46 7.41 34.93
C ASP A 18 21.73 8.39 35.89
N ASP A 19 21.16 9.46 35.34
CA ASP A 19 20.50 10.50 36.10
C ASP A 19 19.00 10.22 36.28
N LEU A 20 18.47 10.39 37.49
CA LEU A 20 17.03 10.19 37.74
C LEU A 20 16.21 11.30 37.08
N ILE A 21 15.42 10.95 36.06
CA ILE A 21 14.46 11.87 35.43
C ILE A 21 13.25 12.06 36.36
N GLY A 22 12.68 10.98 36.90
CA GLY A 22 11.57 11.05 37.83
C GLY A 22 11.04 9.69 38.28
N GLU A 23 10.25 9.71 39.35
CA GLU A 23 9.64 8.52 39.95
C GLU A 23 8.12 8.65 40.11
N THR A 24 7.43 7.52 40.12
CA THR A 24 6.02 7.40 40.48
C THR A 24 5.80 6.25 41.46
N LYS A 25 4.78 6.38 42.30
CA LYS A 25 4.51 5.49 43.43
C LYS A 25 3.09 4.94 43.36
N ILE A 26 2.95 3.63 43.44
CA ILE A 26 1.69 2.90 43.30
C ILE A 26 1.44 2.05 44.55
N ASP A 27 0.35 2.32 45.24
CA ASP A 27 -0.11 1.51 46.38
C ASP A 27 -0.76 0.21 45.87
N LEU A 28 -0.05 -0.91 46.04
CA LEU A 28 -0.50 -2.23 45.62
C LEU A 28 -1.53 -2.83 46.58
N GLU A 29 -1.55 -2.42 47.84
CA GLU A 29 -2.46 -2.96 48.84
C GLU A 29 -3.89 -2.47 48.62
N ASN A 30 -4.05 -1.17 48.38
CA ASN A 30 -5.34 -0.60 48.02
C ASN A 30 -5.88 -1.23 46.72
N ARG A 31 -4.98 -1.53 45.77
CA ARG A 31 -5.32 -2.19 44.51
C ARG A 31 -5.78 -3.63 44.73
N PHE A 32 -5.09 -4.38 45.59
CA PHE A 32 -5.42 -5.77 45.90
C PHE A 32 -6.77 -5.92 46.61
N TYR A 33 -7.07 -5.05 47.58
CA TYR A 33 -8.34 -5.11 48.34
C TYR A 33 -9.50 -4.36 47.68
N SER A 34 -9.30 -3.80 46.49
CA SER A 34 -10.35 -3.13 45.75
C SER A 34 -11.46 -4.11 45.33
N ARG A 35 -12.72 -3.76 45.66
CA ARG A 35 -13.91 -4.49 45.20
C ARG A 35 -14.01 -4.59 43.67
N HIS A 36 -13.33 -3.68 42.95
CA HIS A 36 -13.33 -3.62 41.49
C HIS A 36 -12.37 -4.63 40.85
N ARG A 37 -11.68 -5.46 41.65
CA ARG A 37 -10.70 -6.44 41.17
C ARG A 37 -9.62 -5.78 40.32
N ALA A 38 -8.96 -4.76 40.87
CA ALA A 38 -7.90 -4.03 40.19
C ALA A 38 -6.58 -4.82 40.06
N THR A 39 -6.59 -6.13 40.31
CA THR A 39 -5.39 -6.98 40.26
C THR A 39 -4.98 -7.31 38.84
N CYS A 40 -5.87 -7.86 38.01
CA CYS A 40 -5.64 -8.12 36.59
C CYS A 40 -6.88 -7.65 35.83
N GLY A 41 -6.68 -6.83 34.79
CA GLY A 41 -7.78 -6.26 34.02
C GLY A 41 -8.61 -7.33 33.30
N ILE A 42 -9.94 -7.17 33.28
CA ILE A 42 -10.85 -8.05 32.56
C ILE A 42 -10.81 -7.73 31.06
N ALA A 43 -10.45 -8.72 30.24
CA ALA A 43 -10.39 -8.59 28.79
C ALA A 43 -11.78 -8.46 28.16
N GLN A 44 -11.85 -7.77 27.01
CA GLN A 44 -13.09 -7.71 26.24
C GLN A 44 -13.44 -9.05 25.58
N LYS A 45 -12.41 -9.85 25.25
CA LYS A 45 -12.52 -11.14 24.57
C LYS A 45 -11.68 -12.20 25.25
N TYR A 46 -12.07 -13.46 25.07
CA TYR A 46 -11.35 -14.61 25.59
C TYR A 46 -10.63 -15.33 24.44
N ASP A 47 -9.39 -14.95 24.19
CA ASP A 47 -8.53 -15.62 23.20
C ASP A 47 -7.43 -16.42 23.90
N LEU A 48 -7.18 -17.65 23.47
CA LEU A 48 -6.06 -18.46 24.02
C LEU A 48 -4.71 -18.13 23.36
N HIS A 49 -4.75 -17.52 22.17
CA HIS A 49 -3.57 -17.29 21.34
C HIS A 49 -3.63 -15.89 20.72
N GLY A 50 -2.47 -15.41 20.27
CA GLY A 50 -2.35 -14.11 19.61
C GLY A 50 -2.00 -12.98 20.58
N TYR A 51 -2.06 -11.75 20.07
CA TYR A 51 -1.59 -10.57 20.80
C TYR A 51 -2.52 -10.13 21.93
N ASN A 52 -3.79 -10.55 21.90
CA ASN A 52 -4.80 -10.32 22.92
C ASN A 52 -5.08 -11.59 23.75
N ALA A 53 -4.11 -12.52 23.80
CA ALA A 53 -4.28 -13.74 24.58
C ALA A 53 -4.61 -13.43 26.04
N TRP A 54 -5.50 -14.23 26.61
CA TRP A 54 -5.97 -14.11 27.98
C TRP A 54 -4.79 -14.10 28.97
N ARG A 55 -4.68 -13.01 29.73
CA ARG A 55 -3.52 -12.74 30.60
C ARG A 55 -3.65 -13.30 32.02
N ASP A 56 -4.88 -13.54 32.46
CA ASP A 56 -5.15 -14.00 33.83
C ASP A 56 -4.90 -15.51 33.97
N PRO A 57 -4.12 -15.97 34.97
CA PRO A 57 -3.96 -17.41 35.23
C PRO A 57 -5.29 -18.11 35.52
N MET A 58 -6.27 -17.38 36.08
CA MET A 58 -7.61 -17.90 36.30
C MET A 58 -8.47 -17.74 35.06
N LYS A 59 -9.15 -18.82 34.67
CA LYS A 59 -10.15 -18.78 33.60
C LYS A 59 -11.37 -17.93 34.00
N PRO A 60 -12.07 -17.28 33.05
CA PRO A 60 -13.29 -16.53 33.31
C PRO A 60 -14.31 -17.27 34.18
N THR A 61 -14.54 -18.56 33.91
CA THR A 61 -15.46 -19.42 34.70
C THR A 61 -15.08 -19.50 36.18
N LEU A 62 -13.79 -19.64 36.47
CA LEU A 62 -13.25 -19.72 37.83
C LEU A 62 -13.34 -18.37 38.55
N ILE A 63 -13.04 -17.28 37.85
CA ILE A 63 -13.17 -15.92 38.39
C ILE A 63 -14.63 -15.65 38.76
N LEU A 64 -15.57 -15.95 37.86
CA LEU A 64 -16.99 -15.76 38.10
C LEU A 64 -17.48 -16.60 39.28
N SER A 65 -17.11 -17.89 39.34
CA SER A 65 -17.45 -18.77 40.46
C SER A 65 -16.94 -18.24 41.80
N LYS A 66 -15.70 -17.72 41.83
CA LYS A 66 -15.12 -17.09 43.03
C LYS A 66 -15.90 -15.84 43.45
N LEU A 67 -16.23 -14.94 42.51
CA LEU A 67 -17.01 -13.74 42.80
C LEU A 67 -18.41 -14.05 43.31
N CYS A 68 -19.09 -15.05 42.74
CA CYS A 68 -20.40 -15.50 43.25
C CYS A 68 -20.29 -16.08 44.66
N LYS A 69 -19.25 -16.88 44.94
CA LYS A 69 -19.00 -17.46 46.27
C LYS A 69 -18.71 -16.39 47.32
N ASP A 70 -17.81 -15.45 47.02
CA ASP A 70 -17.42 -14.37 47.92
C ASP A 70 -18.58 -13.39 48.17
N GLY A 71 -19.38 -13.13 47.13
CA GLY A 71 -20.60 -12.32 47.19
C GLY A 71 -21.82 -13.04 47.77
N LYS A 72 -21.74 -14.35 48.07
CA LYS A 72 -22.87 -15.18 48.51
C LYS A 72 -24.09 -15.11 47.55
N VAL A 73 -23.82 -15.12 46.25
CA VAL A 73 -24.81 -15.07 45.17
C VAL A 73 -25.09 -16.49 44.64
N ASP A 74 -26.34 -16.80 44.31
CA ASP A 74 -26.70 -18.07 43.67
C ASP A 74 -26.21 -18.12 42.20
N GLY A 75 -25.49 -19.16 41.82
CA GLY A 75 -24.86 -19.31 40.50
C GLY A 75 -23.33 -19.35 40.55
N PRO A 76 -22.64 -19.40 39.40
CA PRO A 76 -23.17 -19.35 38.03
C PRO A 76 -23.79 -20.69 37.58
N HIS A 77 -24.98 -20.64 37.00
CA HIS A 77 -25.67 -21.79 36.39
C HIS A 77 -25.58 -21.71 34.87
N TYR A 78 -24.71 -22.53 34.27
CA TYR A 78 -24.50 -22.57 32.83
C TYR A 78 -25.60 -23.38 32.12
N GLN A 79 -26.08 -22.85 31.00
CA GLN A 79 -27.02 -23.48 30.10
C GLN A 79 -26.54 -23.25 28.65
N PRO A 80 -27.07 -23.96 27.64
CA PRO A 80 -26.67 -23.73 26.26
C PRO A 80 -26.85 -22.26 25.85
N ASN A 81 -25.73 -21.60 25.48
CA ASN A 81 -25.65 -20.19 25.07
C ASN A 81 -26.11 -19.14 26.10
N GLN A 82 -26.31 -19.52 27.36
CA GLN A 82 -26.72 -18.56 28.40
C GLN A 82 -26.23 -18.97 29.78
N VAL A 83 -25.95 -17.99 30.64
CA VAL A 83 -25.57 -18.21 32.03
C VAL A 83 -26.48 -17.41 32.95
N ARG A 84 -26.95 -18.05 34.01
CA ARG A 84 -27.79 -17.42 35.03
C ARG A 84 -26.99 -17.17 36.30
N VAL A 85 -26.99 -15.93 36.75
CA VAL A 85 -26.44 -15.50 38.05
C VAL A 85 -27.54 -14.78 38.80
N GLU A 86 -27.94 -15.34 39.94
CA GLU A 86 -29.10 -14.93 40.73
C GLU A 86 -30.37 -14.90 39.88
N ASN A 87 -30.92 -13.69 39.64
CA ASN A 87 -32.10 -13.44 38.83
C ASN A 87 -31.79 -12.82 37.46
N ARG A 88 -30.52 -12.75 37.05
CA ARG A 88 -30.11 -12.25 35.72
C ARG A 88 -29.63 -13.37 34.82
N ILE A 89 -29.92 -13.23 33.52
CA ILE A 89 -29.51 -14.14 32.46
C ILE A 89 -28.65 -13.36 31.48
N PHE A 90 -27.45 -13.85 31.22
CA PHE A 90 -26.50 -13.28 30.27
C PHE A 90 -26.31 -14.21 29.10
N LYS A 91 -26.02 -13.63 27.92
CA LYS A 91 -25.72 -14.34 26.68
C LYS A 91 -24.41 -13.79 26.12
N ALA A 92 -23.63 -14.65 25.48
CA ALA A 92 -22.40 -14.22 24.82
C ALA A 92 -22.72 -13.40 23.55
N PRO A 93 -21.86 -12.44 23.17
CA PRO A 93 -21.97 -11.72 21.91
C PRO A 93 -21.93 -12.68 20.70
N PRO A 94 -22.64 -12.39 19.60
CA PRO A 94 -22.64 -13.25 18.40
C PRO A 94 -21.27 -13.42 17.73
N LEU A 95 -20.33 -12.51 18.00
CA LEU A 95 -18.97 -12.49 17.47
C LEU A 95 -18.03 -13.47 18.17
N ASP A 96 -18.39 -13.93 19.36
CA ASP A 96 -17.56 -14.78 20.22
C ASP A 96 -18.13 -16.22 20.31
N MET A 97 -18.89 -16.62 19.27
CA MET A 97 -19.39 -17.99 19.13
C MET A 97 -18.52 -18.75 18.14
N ASP A 98 -18.00 -19.90 18.56
CA ASP A 98 -17.25 -20.79 17.70
C ASP A 98 -18.21 -21.60 16.80
N ASP A 99 -17.78 -21.88 15.56
CA ASP A 99 -18.48 -22.80 14.67
C ASP A 99 -18.21 -24.23 15.16
N ASP A 100 -19.24 -24.90 15.68
CA ASP A 100 -19.18 -26.33 16.04
C ASP A 100 -19.01 -27.18 14.76
N ASP A 101 -18.51 -28.42 14.90
CA ASP A 101 -18.19 -29.35 13.77
C ASP A 101 -19.44 -29.67 12.89
N ASN A 102 -20.62 -29.28 13.36
CA ASN A 102 -21.92 -29.44 12.71
C ASN A 102 -22.54 -28.11 12.22
N GLY A 103 -21.76 -27.02 12.16
CA GLY A 103 -22.18 -25.68 11.67
C GLY A 103 -23.09 -24.89 12.61
N SER A 104 -23.13 -25.25 13.91
CA SER A 104 -23.93 -24.54 14.92
C SER A 104 -23.03 -23.61 15.73
N ARG A 105 -23.37 -22.32 15.83
CA ARG A 105 -22.64 -21.36 16.66
C ARG A 105 -22.92 -21.59 18.14
N ARG A 106 -21.93 -22.01 18.91
CA ARG A 106 -22.05 -22.21 20.36
C ARG A 106 -21.03 -21.38 21.10
N ALA A 107 -21.50 -20.64 22.10
CA ALA A 107 -20.61 -19.94 23.02
C ALA A 107 -20.07 -20.94 24.05
N THR A 108 -18.76 -20.96 24.24
CA THR A 108 -18.15 -21.74 25.34
C THR A 108 -18.52 -21.13 26.70
N GLU A 109 -18.43 -21.93 27.76
CA GLU A 109 -18.70 -21.46 29.12
C GLU A 109 -17.80 -20.28 29.53
N GLU A 110 -16.57 -20.21 28.99
CA GLU A 110 -15.63 -19.12 29.24
C GLU A 110 -16.11 -17.80 28.64
N HIS A 111 -16.62 -17.81 27.40
CA HIS A 111 -17.19 -16.61 26.78
C HIS A 111 -18.45 -16.14 27.51
N LEU A 112 -19.29 -17.08 27.98
CA LEU A 112 -20.46 -16.76 28.80
C LEU A 112 -20.05 -16.15 30.14
N ALA A 113 -19.07 -16.75 30.83
CA ALA A 113 -18.58 -16.22 32.09
C ALA A 113 -17.96 -14.83 31.91
N LEU A 114 -17.17 -14.61 30.85
CA LEU A 114 -16.58 -13.32 30.52
C LEU A 114 -17.65 -12.24 30.26
N ALA A 115 -18.74 -12.60 29.57
CA ALA A 115 -19.86 -11.69 29.35
C ALA A 115 -20.45 -11.23 30.69
N VAL A 116 -20.58 -12.11 31.70
CA VAL A 116 -21.03 -11.72 33.04
C VAL A 116 -20.00 -10.84 33.74
N LEU A 117 -18.70 -11.18 33.66
CA LEU A 117 -17.64 -10.39 34.30
C LEU A 117 -17.60 -8.95 33.76
N ASN A 118 -17.78 -8.77 32.45
CA ASN A 118 -17.87 -7.45 31.80
C ASN A 118 -19.15 -6.68 32.15
N HIS A 119 -20.15 -7.32 32.74
CA HIS A 119 -21.41 -6.72 33.19
C HIS A 119 -21.64 -6.98 34.69
N TRP A 120 -20.59 -7.17 35.48
CA TRP A 120 -20.72 -7.55 36.89
C TRP A 120 -21.46 -6.48 37.71
N GLU A 121 -21.41 -5.22 37.29
CA GLU A 121 -22.19 -4.10 37.86
C GLU A 121 -23.70 -4.32 37.85
N GLU A 122 -24.19 -5.20 36.99
CA GLU A 122 -25.60 -5.52 36.88
C GLU A 122 -26.10 -6.41 38.02
N ILE A 123 -25.22 -7.20 38.65
CA ILE A 123 -25.61 -8.15 39.69
C ILE A 123 -26.13 -7.42 40.94
N PRO A 124 -27.36 -7.72 41.41
CA PRO A 124 -27.92 -7.09 42.59
C PRO A 124 -27.03 -7.22 43.83
N LYS A 125 -27.02 -6.17 44.68
CA LYS A 125 -26.35 -6.09 46.00
C LYS A 125 -24.81 -6.14 45.99
N VAL A 126 -24.19 -6.95 45.15
CA VAL A 126 -22.73 -7.15 45.12
C VAL A 126 -22.06 -6.57 43.88
N GLY A 127 -22.84 -6.26 42.84
CA GLY A 127 -22.33 -5.78 41.57
C GLY A 127 -21.49 -4.51 41.72
N CYS A 128 -20.40 -4.47 40.98
CA CYS A 128 -19.60 -3.27 40.75
C CYS A 128 -18.88 -3.41 39.42
N LYS A 129 -18.47 -2.26 38.87
CA LYS A 129 -17.71 -2.24 37.63
C LYS A 129 -16.33 -2.85 37.88
N LEU A 130 -16.05 -4.02 37.31
CA LEU A 130 -14.71 -4.59 37.37
C LEU A 130 -13.76 -3.75 36.50
N VAL A 131 -12.48 -3.72 36.89
CA VAL A 131 -11.46 -2.99 36.13
C VAL A 131 -11.21 -3.74 34.80
N PRO A 132 -11.49 -3.11 33.64
CA PRO A 132 -11.18 -3.71 32.34
C PRO A 132 -9.67 -3.66 32.09
N GLU A 133 -9.21 -4.31 31.03
CA GLU A 133 -7.86 -4.05 30.51
C GLU A 133 -7.69 -2.57 30.18
N HIS A 134 -6.60 -2.00 30.67
CA HIS A 134 -6.33 -0.57 30.56
C HIS A 134 -4.83 -0.32 30.62
N VAL A 135 -4.45 0.85 30.12
CA VAL A 135 -3.14 1.45 30.33
C VAL A 135 -3.35 2.67 31.21
N GLU A 136 -2.54 2.78 32.26
CA GLU A 136 -2.52 3.90 33.19
C GLU A 136 -1.43 4.89 32.78
N THR A 137 -1.79 6.16 32.68
CA THR A 137 -0.83 7.25 32.55
C THR A 137 -0.54 7.85 33.93
N ARG A 138 0.71 7.74 34.39
CA ARG A 138 1.16 8.22 35.70
C ARG A 138 2.14 9.39 35.54
N PRO A 139 1.93 10.53 36.22
CA PRO A 139 2.91 11.61 36.23
C PRO A 139 4.18 11.17 36.96
N LEU A 140 5.32 11.63 36.47
CA LEU A 140 6.64 11.42 37.05
C LEU A 140 7.08 12.68 37.79
N TYR A 141 7.59 12.49 39.00
CA TYR A 141 8.11 13.57 39.83
C TYR A 141 9.56 13.30 40.22
N ASN A 142 10.41 14.32 40.13
CA ASN A 142 11.76 14.23 40.64
C ASN A 142 11.79 14.74 42.10
N PRO A 143 12.32 13.97 43.06
CA PRO A 143 12.46 14.41 44.45
C PRO A 143 13.24 15.73 44.61
N GLU A 144 14.18 16.00 43.72
CA GLU A 144 14.99 17.23 43.72
C GLU A 144 14.23 18.46 43.18
N LYS A 145 13.16 18.23 42.41
CA LYS A 145 12.31 19.28 41.81
C LYS A 145 10.86 19.11 42.29
N PRO A 146 10.58 19.37 43.58
CA PRO A 146 9.25 19.14 44.14
C PRO A 146 8.20 20.00 43.45
N GLY A 147 7.06 19.37 43.11
CA GLY A 147 5.91 20.05 42.51
C GLY A 147 5.97 20.26 41.00
N ILE A 148 7.05 19.85 40.32
CA ILE A 148 7.18 19.95 38.85
C ILE A 148 7.10 18.55 38.23
N GLU A 149 6.06 18.32 37.42
CA GLU A 149 5.93 17.11 36.60
C GLU A 149 7.04 17.07 35.55
N GLN A 150 7.87 16.01 35.56
CA GLN A 150 8.99 15.84 34.61
C GLN A 150 8.57 15.08 33.34
N GLY A 151 7.38 14.49 33.34
CA GLY A 151 6.85 13.69 32.25
C GLY A 151 5.74 12.76 32.71
N LYS A 152 5.33 11.86 31.81
CA LYS A 152 4.29 10.86 32.08
C LYS A 152 4.79 9.49 31.66
N LEU A 153 4.48 8.49 32.48
CA LEU A 153 4.74 7.08 32.23
C LEU A 153 3.42 6.38 31.91
N GLU A 154 3.37 5.69 30.78
CA GLU A 154 2.25 4.79 30.46
C GLU A 154 2.63 3.37 30.83
N LEU A 155 1.82 2.74 31.67
CA LEU A 155 2.07 1.38 32.17
C LEU A 155 0.76 0.70 32.55
N TRP A 156 0.78 -0.60 32.77
CA TRP A 156 -0.27 -1.29 33.51
C TRP A 156 0.38 -2.20 34.54
N VAL A 157 -0.34 -2.51 35.62
CA VAL A 157 0.15 -3.41 36.67
C VAL A 157 -0.83 -4.54 36.81
N ASP A 158 -0.36 -5.75 36.52
CA ASP A 158 -1.07 -6.98 36.85
C ASP A 158 -0.46 -7.63 38.10
N MET A 159 -1.33 -8.01 39.03
CA MET A 159 -0.97 -8.61 40.31
C MET A 159 -1.53 -10.02 40.41
N PHE A 160 -0.65 -11.00 40.59
CA PHE A 160 -1.02 -12.41 40.70
C PHE A 160 -0.64 -12.94 42.09
N PRO A 161 -1.60 -13.50 42.85
CA PRO A 161 -1.31 -14.14 44.12
C PRO A 161 -0.39 -15.36 43.97
N MET A 162 0.53 -15.53 44.92
CA MET A 162 1.53 -16.61 44.89
C MET A 162 0.93 -18.01 45.12
N ASP A 163 -0.30 -18.10 45.61
CA ASP A 163 -1.05 -19.33 45.84
C ASP A 163 -1.85 -19.80 44.60
N MET A 164 -1.76 -19.05 43.50
CA MET A 164 -2.42 -19.36 42.23
C MET A 164 -1.44 -19.92 41.20
N PRO A 165 -1.94 -20.49 40.08
CA PRO A 165 -1.08 -20.85 38.96
C PRO A 165 -0.21 -19.66 38.55
N ALA A 166 1.06 -19.93 38.25
CA ALA A 166 1.97 -18.89 37.81
C ALA A 166 1.43 -18.20 36.55
N PRO A 167 1.60 -16.87 36.43
CA PRO A 167 1.24 -16.17 35.21
C PRO A 167 2.01 -16.70 34.01
N GLY A 168 1.43 -16.46 32.83
CA GLY A 168 2.07 -16.77 31.56
C GLY A 168 3.36 -15.98 31.34
N PRO A 169 4.03 -16.16 30.19
CA PRO A 169 5.19 -15.36 29.84
C PRO A 169 4.84 -13.86 29.87
N ALA A 170 5.83 -13.03 30.20
CA ALA A 170 5.68 -11.58 30.17
C ALA A 170 5.20 -11.13 28.78
N VAL A 171 4.27 -10.17 28.75
CA VAL A 171 3.77 -9.59 27.50
C VAL A 171 4.94 -8.89 26.81
N ASP A 172 5.22 -9.27 25.56
CA ASP A 172 6.24 -8.61 24.76
C ASP A 172 5.74 -7.23 24.32
N ILE A 173 6.26 -6.19 24.98
CA ILE A 173 5.96 -4.79 24.71
C ILE A 173 6.97 -4.15 23.76
N SER A 174 7.89 -4.94 23.20
CA SER A 174 8.90 -4.42 22.28
C SER A 174 8.23 -3.70 21.11
N PRO A 175 8.79 -2.58 20.62
CA PRO A 175 8.29 -1.91 19.44
C PRO A 175 8.13 -2.91 18.29
N ARG A 176 6.95 -2.89 17.67
CA ARG A 176 6.65 -3.79 16.55
C ARG A 176 7.62 -3.49 15.42
N LYS A 177 8.38 -4.50 15.01
CA LYS A 177 9.35 -4.35 13.91
C LYS A 177 8.63 -4.35 12.57
N PRO A 178 9.04 -3.48 11.63
CA PRO A 178 8.49 -3.51 10.29
C PRO A 178 8.94 -4.80 9.58
N LYS A 179 8.12 -5.26 8.64
CA LYS A 179 8.43 -6.42 7.81
C LYS A 179 8.85 -5.95 6.43
N SER A 180 9.92 -6.51 5.88
CA SER A 180 10.41 -6.16 4.55
C SER A 180 9.60 -6.85 3.45
N TYR A 181 9.19 -6.05 2.47
CA TYR A 181 8.44 -6.45 1.28
C TYR A 181 9.10 -5.94 0.01
N GLU A 182 8.80 -6.60 -1.09
CA GLU A 182 9.15 -6.18 -2.44
C GLU A 182 7.87 -6.10 -3.29
N LEU A 183 7.56 -4.90 -3.78
CA LEU A 183 6.49 -4.72 -4.78
C LEU A 183 7.10 -4.76 -6.17
N ARG A 184 6.65 -5.73 -6.97
CA ARG A 184 6.92 -5.79 -8.40
C ARG A 184 5.72 -5.21 -9.14
N CYS A 185 5.92 -4.12 -9.84
CA CYS A 185 4.91 -3.49 -10.69
C CYS A 185 5.32 -3.64 -12.15
N ILE A 186 4.58 -4.39 -12.94
CA ILE A 186 4.83 -4.54 -14.37
C ILE A 186 3.89 -3.63 -15.13
N ILE A 187 4.45 -2.68 -15.87
CA ILE A 187 3.71 -1.85 -16.83
C ILE A 187 3.69 -2.61 -18.15
N TRP A 188 2.52 -3.13 -18.51
CA TRP A 188 2.31 -3.84 -19.76
C TRP A 188 2.11 -2.83 -20.88
N ASN A 189 0.97 -2.13 -20.84
CA ASN A 189 0.50 -1.26 -21.89
C ASN A 189 -0.11 0.03 -21.32
N THR A 190 -0.22 1.05 -22.16
CA THR A 190 -1.06 2.24 -21.95
C THR A 190 -2.05 2.36 -23.11
N ASP A 191 -3.20 2.98 -22.87
CA ASP A 191 -4.25 3.19 -23.87
C ASP A 191 -4.98 4.51 -23.61
N ASP A 192 -5.58 5.08 -24.66
CA ASP A 192 -6.28 6.38 -24.66
C ASP A 192 -5.49 7.52 -23.97
N VAL A 193 -4.16 7.52 -24.06
CA VAL A 193 -3.31 8.62 -23.54
C VAL A 193 -3.47 9.86 -24.41
N VAL A 194 -3.62 11.03 -23.79
CA VAL A 194 -3.72 12.32 -24.49
C VAL A 194 -2.47 12.57 -25.35
N LEU A 195 -2.69 13.10 -26.56
CA LEU A 195 -1.65 13.39 -27.54
C LEU A 195 -1.39 14.91 -27.58
N GLU A 196 -0.18 15.32 -27.20
CA GLU A 196 0.22 16.73 -27.12
C GLU A 196 1.02 17.19 -28.35
N ASP A 197 1.94 16.36 -28.87
CA ASP A 197 2.83 16.75 -29.95
C ASP A 197 2.19 16.71 -31.35
N ASP A 198 2.58 17.63 -32.22
CA ASP A 198 2.32 17.53 -33.65
C ASP A 198 3.53 16.89 -34.35
N ALA A 199 3.30 15.79 -35.08
CA ALA A 199 4.34 15.15 -35.87
C ALA A 199 4.94 16.14 -36.88
N PHE A 200 6.21 16.50 -36.70
CA PHE A 200 6.93 17.53 -37.48
C PHE A 200 6.78 17.41 -39.01
N PHE A 201 6.52 16.20 -39.52
CA PHE A 201 6.44 15.92 -40.95
C PHE A 201 5.04 15.62 -41.49
N THR A 202 4.11 15.15 -40.66
CA THR A 202 2.74 14.82 -41.10
C THR A 202 1.68 15.79 -40.55
N GLY A 203 2.01 16.56 -39.50
CA GLY A 203 1.04 17.41 -38.80
C GLY A 203 -0.05 16.63 -38.07
N GLU A 204 0.15 15.32 -37.87
CA GLU A 204 -0.75 14.46 -37.10
C GLU A 204 -0.32 14.49 -35.63
N LYS A 205 -1.30 14.53 -34.72
CA LYS A 205 -1.00 14.47 -33.29
C LYS A 205 -0.34 13.13 -32.92
N MET A 206 0.71 13.19 -32.11
CA MET A 206 1.44 12.03 -31.58
C MET A 206 1.96 12.34 -30.17
N SER A 207 2.43 11.32 -29.45
CA SER A 207 3.19 11.50 -28.21
C SER A 207 4.25 10.39 -28.05
N ASP A 208 5.37 10.74 -27.44
CA ASP A 208 6.47 9.87 -27.05
C ASP A 208 6.30 9.42 -25.58
N ILE A 209 5.42 8.46 -25.36
CA ILE A 209 4.91 8.12 -24.02
C ILE A 209 5.93 7.35 -23.19
N TYR A 210 6.08 7.71 -21.92
CA TYR A 210 6.73 6.88 -20.89
C TYR A 210 6.07 7.02 -19.52
N VAL A 211 6.31 6.04 -18.63
CA VAL A 211 5.68 5.99 -17.30
C VAL A 211 6.74 6.08 -16.20
N LYS A 212 6.51 6.92 -15.20
CA LYS A 212 7.29 7.02 -13.96
C LYS A 212 6.52 6.36 -12.82
N GLY A 213 7.22 5.72 -11.88
CA GLY A 213 6.62 5.11 -10.70
C GLY A 213 7.50 5.17 -9.46
N TRP A 214 6.89 5.36 -8.28
CA TRP A 214 7.58 5.38 -6.99
C TRP A 214 6.64 5.13 -5.80
N ILE A 215 7.21 4.81 -4.64
CA ILE A 215 6.50 4.57 -3.38
C ILE A 215 6.98 5.52 -2.26
N LYS A 216 8.30 5.61 -2.05
CA LYS A 216 8.93 6.35 -0.94
C LYS A 216 9.20 7.82 -1.26
N GLY A 217 9.19 8.20 -2.54
CA GLY A 217 9.32 9.58 -2.99
C GLY A 217 10.31 9.72 -4.14
N GLN A 218 11.19 10.73 -4.07
CA GLN A 218 12.12 11.02 -5.15
C GLN A 218 13.30 10.03 -5.26
N GLU A 219 13.63 9.36 -4.16
CA GLU A 219 14.77 8.43 -4.07
C GLU A 219 14.52 7.10 -4.80
N ASP A 220 13.26 6.70 -4.99
CA ASP A 220 12.87 5.43 -5.58
C ASP A 220 12.13 5.58 -6.93
N ILE A 221 12.24 6.74 -7.58
CA ILE A 221 11.66 6.97 -8.91
C ILE A 221 12.30 6.01 -9.91
N GLN A 222 11.45 5.21 -10.56
CA GLN A 222 11.82 4.37 -11.70
C GLN A 222 11.00 4.80 -12.93
N CYS A 223 11.63 4.73 -14.10
CA CYS A 223 11.01 5.09 -15.37
C CYS A 223 11.04 3.91 -16.34
N THR A 224 10.02 3.79 -17.18
CA THR A 224 10.06 2.86 -18.33
C THR A 224 11.00 3.40 -19.41
N ASP A 225 11.24 2.59 -20.44
CA ASP A 225 11.73 3.14 -21.71
C ASP A 225 10.61 3.90 -22.44
N ILE A 226 10.98 4.66 -23.45
CA ILE A 226 10.07 5.52 -24.21
C ILE A 226 9.40 4.71 -25.33
N HIS A 227 8.09 4.90 -25.50
CA HIS A 227 7.35 4.46 -26.67
C HIS A 227 7.21 5.62 -27.65
N TYR A 228 8.04 5.62 -28.69
CA TYR A 228 8.07 6.71 -29.66
C TYR A 228 6.88 6.68 -30.61
N ARG A 229 6.37 7.87 -30.96
CA ARG A 229 5.38 8.11 -32.01
C ARG A 229 4.09 7.30 -31.83
N SER A 230 3.49 7.42 -30.65
CA SER A 230 2.13 6.91 -30.45
C SER A 230 1.12 7.80 -31.17
N LEU A 231 0.39 7.23 -32.14
CA LEU A 231 -0.63 7.97 -32.91
C LEU A 231 -2.05 7.82 -32.32
N THR A 232 -2.24 6.85 -31.44
CA THR A 232 -3.54 6.47 -30.87
C THR A 232 -3.60 6.61 -29.35
N GLY A 233 -2.48 7.01 -28.72
CA GLY A 233 -2.34 7.01 -27.26
C GLY A 233 -1.98 5.64 -26.68
N GLU A 234 -1.73 4.65 -27.53
CA GLU A 234 -1.29 3.31 -27.14
C GLU A 234 0.23 3.30 -26.87
N GLY A 235 0.65 2.69 -25.76
CA GLY A 235 2.06 2.49 -25.42
C GLY A 235 2.31 1.05 -25.01
N ASN A 236 3.42 0.47 -25.45
CA ASN A 236 3.78 -0.93 -25.17
C ASN A 236 5.17 -1.00 -24.52
N PHE A 237 5.23 -1.47 -23.27
CA PHE A 237 6.44 -1.38 -22.43
C PHE A 237 6.98 -2.73 -21.98
N ASN A 238 6.13 -3.63 -21.47
CA ASN A 238 6.57 -4.85 -20.78
C ASN A 238 7.74 -4.56 -19.82
N TRP A 239 7.52 -3.66 -18.86
CA TRP A 239 8.59 -3.12 -18.01
C TRP A 239 8.30 -3.35 -16.54
N ARG A 240 9.24 -3.97 -15.82
CA ARG A 240 9.11 -4.29 -14.40
C ARG A 240 9.80 -3.24 -13.53
N PHE A 241 9.04 -2.58 -12.68
CA PHE A 241 9.54 -1.84 -11.53
C PHE A 241 9.65 -2.76 -10.31
N ILE A 242 10.72 -2.59 -9.53
CA ILE A 242 10.97 -3.36 -8.30
C ILE A 242 11.20 -2.38 -7.17
N PHE A 243 10.30 -2.38 -6.19
CA PHE A 243 10.34 -1.47 -5.05
C PHE A 243 10.48 -2.24 -3.73
N PRO A 244 11.67 -2.26 -3.11
CA PRO A 244 11.86 -2.81 -1.78
C PRO A 244 11.46 -1.79 -0.69
N PHE A 245 10.62 -2.19 0.27
CA PHE A 245 10.20 -1.34 1.38
C PHE A 245 9.85 -2.10 2.65
N ASP A 246 9.95 -1.40 3.77
CA ASP A 246 9.60 -1.94 5.09
C ASP A 246 8.20 -1.47 5.48
N TYR A 247 7.36 -2.40 5.92
CA TYR A 247 5.95 -2.15 6.19
C TYR A 247 5.53 -2.59 7.58
N LEU A 248 4.90 -1.68 8.31
CA LEU A 248 4.36 -1.91 9.63
C LEU A 248 2.87 -2.26 9.54
N VAL A 249 2.56 -3.55 9.62
CA VAL A 249 1.20 -4.11 9.43
C VAL A 249 0.17 -3.50 10.39
N ALA A 250 0.58 -3.14 11.60
CA ALA A 250 -0.32 -2.60 12.63
C ALA A 250 -0.82 -1.18 12.32
N GLU A 251 0.03 -0.35 11.72
CA GLU A 251 -0.29 1.05 11.38
C GLU A 251 -0.65 1.22 9.91
N GLU A 252 -0.56 0.15 9.11
CA GLU A 252 -0.75 0.13 7.67
C GLU A 252 0.16 1.11 6.89
N LYS A 253 1.38 1.35 7.41
CA LYS A 253 2.33 2.35 6.91
C LYS A 253 3.68 1.75 6.53
N ILE A 254 4.35 2.41 5.58
CA ILE A 254 5.74 2.14 5.20
C ILE A 254 6.65 2.92 6.15
N VAL A 255 7.69 2.25 6.64
CA VAL A 255 8.74 2.84 7.47
C VAL A 255 9.94 3.16 6.58
N ILE A 256 10.42 4.39 6.68
CA ILE A 256 11.62 4.87 5.99
C ILE A 256 12.59 5.34 7.07
N SER A 257 13.65 4.58 7.29
CA SER A 257 14.77 4.95 8.14
C SER A 257 15.74 5.84 7.36
N ARG A 258 15.93 7.08 7.81
CA ARG A 258 16.92 8.02 7.25
C ARG A 258 18.04 8.29 8.25
N LYS A 259 19.28 8.25 7.78
CA LYS A 259 20.42 8.85 8.48
C LYS A 259 20.58 10.27 7.96
N GLU A 260 20.51 11.27 8.83
CA GLU A 260 20.64 12.67 8.40
C GLU A 260 22.05 12.95 7.84
N THR A 261 23.07 12.27 8.34
CA THR A 261 24.44 12.28 7.76
C THR A 261 25.14 10.94 7.94
N LEU A 262 26.23 10.69 7.20
CA LEU A 262 27.08 9.49 7.37
C LEU A 262 27.74 9.38 8.76
N PHE A 263 27.65 10.44 9.59
CA PHE A 263 28.20 10.53 10.93
C PHE A 263 27.13 10.70 12.03
N SER A 264 25.85 10.81 11.66
CA SER A 264 24.75 10.81 12.64
C SER A 264 24.47 9.38 13.08
N TRP A 265 24.58 9.14 14.38
CA TRP A 265 24.25 7.85 14.99
C TRP A 265 22.73 7.62 15.03
N ASP A 266 21.96 8.70 15.10
CA ASP A 266 20.50 8.64 15.18
C ASP A 266 19.87 8.42 13.79
N GLU A 267 19.17 7.31 13.64
CA GLU A 267 18.29 7.04 12.50
C GLU A 267 16.93 7.69 12.76
N THR A 268 16.54 8.63 11.91
CA THR A 268 15.19 9.20 11.94
C THR A 268 14.24 8.26 11.19
N GLU A 269 13.32 7.64 11.90
CA GLU A 269 12.26 6.83 11.31
C GLU A 269 11.07 7.72 10.92
N SER A 270 10.80 7.79 9.62
CA SER A 270 9.61 8.45 9.09
C SER A 270 8.60 7.42 8.60
N LYS A 271 7.31 7.65 8.85
CA LYS A 271 6.22 6.75 8.45
C LYS A 271 5.37 7.39 7.38
N VAL A 272 5.27 6.75 6.22
CA VAL A 272 4.48 7.24 5.07
C VAL A 272 3.37 6.23 4.72
N PRO A 273 2.23 6.69 4.17
CA PRO A 273 1.18 5.78 3.71
C PRO A 273 1.69 4.90 2.56
N ALA A 274 1.23 3.65 2.49
CA ALA A 274 1.63 2.69 1.47
C ALA A 274 0.96 2.99 0.10
N ARG A 275 1.46 4.00 -0.61
CA ARG A 275 0.91 4.44 -1.90
C ARG A 275 1.91 4.25 -3.04
N LEU A 276 1.50 3.52 -4.08
CA LEU A 276 2.21 3.47 -5.36
C LEU A 276 1.72 4.63 -6.22
N ASN A 277 2.63 5.52 -6.59
CA ASN A 277 2.36 6.62 -7.51
C ASN A 277 2.86 6.22 -8.88
N LEU A 278 2.01 6.36 -9.89
CA LEU A 278 2.35 6.19 -11.29
C LEU A 278 2.01 7.50 -12.02
N GLN A 279 2.87 7.93 -12.93
CA GLN A 279 2.63 9.09 -13.78
C GLN A 279 2.98 8.77 -15.22
N VAL A 280 2.20 9.32 -16.15
CA VAL A 280 2.46 9.24 -17.58
C VAL A 280 2.93 10.60 -18.08
N TRP A 281 3.94 10.57 -18.94
CA TRP A 281 4.66 11.74 -19.43
C TRP A 281 4.88 11.62 -20.93
N ASP A 282 4.95 12.77 -21.61
CA ASP A 282 5.41 12.90 -22.99
C ASP A 282 6.91 13.22 -23.00
N ALA A 283 7.71 12.47 -23.74
CA ALA A 283 9.15 12.65 -23.80
C ALA A 283 9.53 13.61 -24.93
N ASP A 284 9.82 14.84 -24.56
CA ASP A 284 10.16 15.89 -25.51
C ASP A 284 11.63 15.83 -25.92
N HIS A 285 11.92 16.09 -27.20
CA HIS A 285 13.30 16.06 -27.68
C HIS A 285 14.08 17.36 -27.45
N PHE A 286 13.38 18.50 -27.39
CA PHE A 286 13.99 19.84 -27.33
C PHE A 286 13.46 20.73 -26.19
N SER A 287 12.44 20.27 -25.45
CA SER A 287 11.78 20.94 -24.32
C SER A 287 11.79 20.06 -23.07
N ALA A 288 11.21 20.58 -21.98
CA ALA A 288 10.97 19.78 -20.79
C ALA A 288 9.77 18.86 -21.03
N ASP A 289 9.88 17.60 -20.63
CA ASP A 289 8.82 16.60 -20.74
C ASP A 289 7.48 17.08 -20.17
N ASP A 290 6.40 16.83 -20.90
CA ASP A 290 5.05 17.23 -20.52
C ASP A 290 4.36 16.19 -19.62
N PHE A 291 3.73 16.66 -18.55
CA PHE A 291 2.97 15.80 -17.64
C PHE A 291 1.57 15.54 -18.18
N LEU A 292 1.27 14.27 -18.48
CA LEU A 292 -0.01 13.88 -19.08
C LEU A 292 -1.01 13.35 -18.06
N GLY A 293 -0.57 12.78 -16.93
CA GLY A 293 -1.50 12.23 -15.95
C GLY A 293 -0.87 11.51 -14.78
N SER A 294 -1.66 11.34 -13.73
CA SER A 294 -1.23 10.64 -12.50
C SER A 294 -2.24 9.62 -12.04
N LEU A 295 -1.74 8.60 -11.35
CA LEU A 295 -2.52 7.55 -10.72
C LEU A 295 -1.87 7.23 -9.37
N THR A 296 -2.62 7.36 -8.29
CA THR A 296 -2.18 6.96 -6.95
C THR A 296 -2.96 5.75 -6.48
N ILE A 297 -2.26 4.63 -6.28
CA ILE A 297 -2.84 3.39 -5.78
C ILE A 297 -2.45 3.23 -4.31
N ASP A 298 -3.42 3.29 -3.41
CA ASP A 298 -3.23 2.91 -2.01
C ASP A 298 -3.22 1.39 -1.88
N MET A 299 -2.08 0.80 -1.54
CA MET A 299 -1.89 -0.65 -1.46
C MET A 299 -2.79 -1.31 -0.42
N ASN A 300 -3.24 -0.57 0.60
CA ASN A 300 -4.16 -1.08 1.60
C ASN A 300 -5.60 -1.12 1.07
N ARG A 301 -5.98 -0.15 0.23
CA ARG A 301 -7.36 0.08 -0.20
C ARG A 301 -7.40 0.69 -1.60
N PHE A 302 -7.52 -0.13 -2.62
CA PHE A 302 -7.66 0.33 -4.01
C PHE A 302 -8.79 -0.40 -4.74
N PRO A 303 -9.42 0.23 -5.74
CA PRO A 303 -10.41 -0.43 -6.55
C PRO A 303 -9.76 -1.48 -7.45
N ARG A 304 -10.47 -2.58 -7.67
CA ARG A 304 -10.03 -3.63 -8.58
C ARG A 304 -9.92 -3.07 -10.01
N GLY A 305 -8.77 -3.29 -10.66
CA GLY A 305 -8.54 -2.86 -12.04
C GLY A 305 -9.53 -3.49 -13.03
N ALA A 306 -9.87 -2.75 -14.08
CA ALA A 306 -10.78 -3.21 -15.12
C ALA A 306 -10.14 -4.34 -15.94
N LYS A 307 -10.97 -5.23 -16.51
CA LYS A 307 -10.48 -6.36 -17.33
C LYS A 307 -9.99 -5.94 -18.72
N SER A 308 -10.42 -4.77 -19.20
CA SER A 308 -10.10 -4.22 -20.51
C SER A 308 -10.13 -2.70 -20.46
N SER A 309 -9.32 -2.04 -21.30
CA SER A 309 -9.30 -0.57 -21.41
C SER A 309 -10.68 0.07 -21.60
N LYS A 310 -11.57 -0.55 -22.38
CA LYS A 310 -12.93 -0.04 -22.64
C LYS A 310 -13.83 0.06 -21.39
N LEU A 311 -13.56 -0.77 -20.38
CA LEU A 311 -14.31 -0.78 -19.11
C LEU A 311 -13.63 0.07 -18.03
N CYS A 312 -12.46 0.64 -18.33
CA CYS A 312 -11.71 1.47 -17.42
C CYS A 312 -12.25 2.90 -17.48
N THR A 313 -12.96 3.31 -16.43
CA THR A 313 -13.55 4.66 -16.30
C THR A 313 -13.19 5.29 -14.96
N LEU A 314 -13.33 6.61 -14.86
CA LEU A 314 -13.10 7.34 -13.60
C LEU A 314 -14.07 6.94 -12.49
N ASP A 315 -15.24 6.39 -12.83
CA ASP A 315 -16.22 5.89 -11.85
C ASP A 315 -15.62 4.82 -10.92
N MET A 316 -14.57 4.12 -11.38
CA MET A 316 -13.87 3.11 -10.60
C MET A 316 -13.10 3.71 -9.41
N LEU A 317 -12.76 5.00 -9.45
CA LEU A 317 -12.02 5.69 -8.40
C LEU A 317 -12.93 6.36 -7.35
N LYS A 318 -14.25 6.21 -7.46
CA LYS A 318 -15.21 6.80 -6.52
C LYS A 318 -15.04 6.21 -5.12
N THR A 319 -14.92 7.09 -4.14
CA THR A 319 -14.78 6.76 -2.71
C THR A 319 -16.11 6.63 -1.96
N ASP A 320 -17.26 6.73 -2.66
CA ASP A 320 -18.61 6.71 -2.08
C ASP A 320 -19.06 5.33 -1.53
N GLY A 321 -18.16 4.34 -1.48
CA GLY A 321 -18.45 2.98 -1.03
C GLY A 321 -19.21 2.11 -2.04
N SER A 322 -19.52 2.66 -3.23
CA SER A 322 -20.14 1.92 -4.34
C SER A 322 -19.19 0.92 -5.01
N VAL A 323 -17.88 1.19 -4.96
CA VAL A 323 -16.85 0.35 -5.56
C VAL A 323 -16.21 -0.55 -4.50
N PRO A 324 -16.17 -1.88 -4.70
CA PRO A 324 -15.50 -2.78 -3.77
C PRO A 324 -13.98 -2.53 -3.78
N LEU A 325 -13.44 -2.18 -2.62
CA LEU A 325 -12.01 -1.98 -2.40
C LEU A 325 -11.31 -3.28 -2.04
N MET A 326 -10.06 -3.40 -2.46
CA MET A 326 -9.19 -4.52 -2.13
C MET A 326 -7.86 -4.07 -1.54
N SER A 327 -7.20 -5.00 -0.83
CA SER A 327 -5.90 -4.80 -0.21
C SER A 327 -4.88 -5.73 -0.87
N LEU A 328 -3.74 -5.18 -1.29
CA LEU A 328 -2.66 -5.94 -1.91
C LEU A 328 -1.99 -6.89 -0.90
N PHE A 329 -2.06 -6.55 0.39
CA PHE A 329 -1.56 -7.40 1.48
C PHE A 329 -2.43 -8.65 1.71
N LYS A 330 -3.71 -8.62 1.28
CA LYS A 330 -4.60 -9.79 1.28
C LYS A 330 -4.53 -10.55 -0.04
N GLN A 331 -4.57 -9.81 -1.15
CA GLN A 331 -4.44 -10.36 -2.49
C GLN A 331 -3.09 -9.95 -3.09
N LYS A 332 -2.08 -10.81 -2.91
CA LYS A 332 -0.69 -10.51 -3.29
C LYS A 332 -0.46 -10.19 -4.76
N ARG A 333 -1.33 -10.64 -5.67
CA ARG A 333 -1.19 -10.44 -7.13
C ARG A 333 -2.49 -9.93 -7.75
N VAL A 334 -2.39 -8.85 -8.52
CA VAL A 334 -3.50 -8.29 -9.28
C VAL A 334 -3.00 -7.76 -10.62
N LYS A 335 -3.78 -7.99 -11.67
CA LYS A 335 -3.56 -7.42 -13.00
C LYS A 335 -4.85 -6.75 -13.46
N GLY A 336 -4.75 -5.56 -14.04
CA GLY A 336 -5.90 -4.85 -14.57
C GLY A 336 -5.56 -3.50 -15.18
N TRP A 337 -6.60 -2.80 -15.59
CA TRP A 337 -6.54 -1.45 -16.14
C TRP A 337 -6.97 -0.43 -15.08
N TRP A 338 -6.19 0.65 -14.96
CA TRP A 338 -6.51 1.79 -14.10
C TRP A 338 -6.42 3.11 -14.89
N PRO A 339 -7.31 4.07 -14.59
CA PRO A 339 -7.33 5.35 -15.29
C PRO A 339 -6.27 6.30 -14.71
N PHE A 340 -5.50 6.94 -15.58
CA PHE A 340 -4.76 8.15 -15.26
C PHE A 340 -5.70 9.35 -15.28
N TYR A 341 -5.49 10.26 -14.35
CA TYR A 341 -6.27 11.48 -14.28
C TYR A 341 -5.41 12.69 -13.95
N ILE A 342 -5.93 13.84 -14.37
CA ILE A 342 -5.48 15.16 -13.93
C ILE A 342 -6.62 15.81 -13.15
N LYS A 343 -6.24 16.58 -12.14
CA LYS A 343 -7.18 17.40 -11.37
C LYS A 343 -7.20 18.79 -11.98
N ASN A 344 -8.36 19.23 -12.47
CA ASN A 344 -8.51 20.57 -13.04
C ASN A 344 -8.54 21.61 -11.92
N GLU A 345 -7.63 22.59 -11.97
CA GLU A 345 -7.46 23.62 -10.93
C GLU A 345 -8.68 24.53 -10.74
N GLY A 346 -9.59 24.59 -11.73
CA GLY A 346 -10.77 25.47 -11.73
C GLY A 346 -12.09 24.85 -11.27
N THR A 347 -12.27 23.52 -11.36
CA THR A 347 -13.57 22.85 -11.14
C THR A 347 -13.54 21.75 -10.09
N ASP A 348 -12.37 21.40 -9.55
CA ASP A 348 -12.17 20.26 -8.63
C ASP A 348 -12.59 18.90 -9.22
N GLU A 349 -12.84 18.85 -10.54
CA GLU A 349 -13.21 17.65 -11.28
C GLU A 349 -11.96 16.92 -11.80
N TYR A 350 -12.06 15.59 -11.86
CA TYR A 350 -11.03 14.73 -12.43
C TYR A 350 -11.31 14.48 -13.90
N GLU A 351 -10.28 14.67 -14.73
CA GLU A 351 -10.32 14.40 -16.16
C GLU A 351 -9.49 13.16 -16.49
N LEU A 352 -10.02 12.30 -17.35
CA LEU A 352 -9.37 11.06 -17.78
C LEU A 352 -8.36 11.38 -18.87
N THR A 353 -7.08 11.22 -18.59
CA THR A 353 -6.00 11.59 -19.52
C THR A 353 -5.21 10.40 -20.07
N GLY A 354 -5.55 9.20 -19.62
CA GLY A 354 -4.96 7.97 -20.11
C GLY A 354 -5.39 6.76 -19.29
N LYS A 355 -4.96 5.58 -19.70
CA LYS A 355 -5.18 4.33 -18.97
C LYS A 355 -3.89 3.52 -18.96
N VAL A 356 -3.65 2.79 -17.88
CA VAL A 356 -2.50 1.89 -17.75
C VAL A 356 -2.94 0.48 -17.41
N GLU A 357 -2.40 -0.48 -18.16
CA GLU A 357 -2.43 -1.89 -17.82
C GLU A 357 -1.22 -2.20 -16.95
N ALA A 358 -1.46 -2.41 -15.66
CA ALA A 358 -0.42 -2.76 -14.71
C ALA A 358 -0.68 -4.13 -14.09
N GLU A 359 0.40 -4.76 -13.64
CA GLU A 359 0.35 -5.95 -12.81
C GLU A 359 1.16 -5.72 -11.55
N LEU A 360 0.50 -5.78 -10.40
CA LEU A 360 1.09 -5.59 -9.09
C LEU A 360 1.26 -6.95 -8.42
N HIS A 361 2.47 -7.24 -7.97
CA HIS A 361 2.81 -8.45 -7.24
C HIS A 361 3.61 -8.08 -5.99
N LEU A 362 3.01 -8.28 -4.82
CA LEU A 362 3.61 -8.02 -3.52
C LEU A 362 4.16 -9.31 -2.92
N LEU A 363 5.46 -9.30 -2.62
CA LEU A 363 6.20 -10.43 -2.06
C LEU A 363 6.81 -10.02 -0.72
N THR A 364 6.90 -10.95 0.22
CA THR A 364 7.80 -10.74 1.38
C THR A 364 9.25 -10.83 0.93
N SER A 365 10.20 -10.27 1.70
CA SER A 365 11.64 -10.39 1.38
C SER A 365 12.06 -11.85 1.16
N GLU A 366 11.57 -12.78 2.00
CA GLU A 366 11.84 -14.20 1.88
C GLU A 366 11.28 -14.83 0.58
N GLU A 367 10.13 -14.37 0.10
CA GLU A 367 9.53 -14.83 -1.16
C GLU A 367 10.26 -14.23 -2.37
N ALA A 368 10.69 -12.98 -2.27
CA ALA A 368 11.44 -12.28 -3.31
C ALA A 368 12.82 -12.91 -3.54
N GLU A 369 13.52 -13.30 -2.48
CA GLU A 369 14.81 -14.00 -2.53
C GLU A 369 14.70 -15.39 -3.18
N LYS A 370 13.59 -16.12 -2.93
CA LYS A 370 13.33 -17.43 -3.55
C LYS A 370 12.99 -17.32 -5.04
N HIS A 371 12.38 -16.22 -5.45
CA HIS A 371 11.96 -15.96 -6.82
C HIS A 371 12.58 -14.65 -7.31
N PRO A 372 13.89 -14.58 -7.56
CA PRO A 372 14.54 -13.33 -7.93
C PRO A 372 14.02 -12.82 -9.27
N ALA A 373 13.96 -11.50 -9.40
CA ALA A 373 13.51 -10.79 -10.61
C ALA A 373 14.47 -9.65 -10.92
N GLY A 374 14.84 -9.49 -12.18
CA GLY A 374 15.61 -8.35 -12.65
C GLY A 374 14.72 -7.12 -12.87
N PRO A 375 15.26 -5.90 -12.71
CA PRO A 375 14.55 -4.69 -13.09
C PRO A 375 14.31 -4.64 -14.60
N ALA A 376 13.30 -3.88 -15.02
CA ALA A 376 12.93 -3.70 -16.42
C ALA A 376 12.60 -5.03 -17.13
N ARG A 377 13.48 -5.46 -18.05
CA ARG A 377 13.38 -6.71 -18.83
C ARG A 377 14.59 -7.63 -18.59
N SER A 378 15.40 -7.29 -17.58
CA SER A 378 16.65 -8.01 -17.31
C SER A 378 16.40 -9.31 -16.55
N GLU A 379 17.37 -10.22 -16.62
CA GLU A 379 17.40 -11.40 -15.75
C GLU A 379 17.65 -10.99 -14.29
N PRO A 380 17.21 -11.78 -13.30
CA PRO A 380 16.48 -13.06 -13.41
C PRO A 380 15.00 -12.90 -13.81
N ASP A 381 14.38 -13.93 -14.39
CA ASP A 381 12.98 -13.88 -14.89
C ASP A 381 12.71 -12.71 -15.86
N PRO A 382 13.36 -12.71 -17.03
CA PRO A 382 13.27 -11.60 -17.98
C PRO A 382 11.89 -11.50 -18.61
N LEU A 383 11.42 -10.27 -18.82
CA LEU A 383 10.20 -9.99 -19.57
C LEU A 383 10.46 -9.98 -21.08
N ASP A 384 9.51 -10.50 -21.86
CA ASP A 384 9.55 -10.42 -23.31
C ASP A 384 9.56 -8.96 -23.80
N LYS A 385 10.28 -8.70 -24.88
CA LYS A 385 10.27 -7.37 -25.51
C LYS A 385 8.85 -7.04 -26.00
N PRO A 386 8.40 -5.77 -25.85
CA PRO A 386 7.09 -5.36 -26.31
C PRO A 386 6.99 -5.48 -27.84
N ASN A 387 5.82 -5.87 -28.33
CA ASN A 387 5.55 -5.92 -29.76
C ASN A 387 5.16 -4.51 -30.24
N ARG A 388 6.14 -3.72 -30.69
CA ARG A 388 5.92 -2.34 -31.16
C ARG A 388 5.80 -2.29 -32.70
N PRO A 389 4.93 -1.44 -33.25
CA PRO A 389 4.82 -1.28 -34.70
C PRO A 389 6.09 -0.68 -35.30
N ASP A 390 6.42 -1.03 -36.55
CA ASP A 390 7.58 -0.51 -37.30
C ASP A 390 7.54 1.03 -37.56
N SER A 391 6.50 1.73 -37.11
CA SER A 391 6.43 3.20 -37.15
C SER A 391 7.02 3.88 -35.91
N SER A 392 7.22 3.16 -34.80
CA SER A 392 7.65 3.69 -33.50
C SER A 392 9.18 3.87 -33.40
N PHE A 393 9.85 4.28 -34.48
CA PHE A 393 11.30 4.47 -34.50
C PHE A 393 11.67 5.94 -34.30
N ILE A 394 12.77 6.18 -33.56
CA ILE A 394 13.46 7.47 -33.54
C ILE A 394 13.88 7.80 -34.97
N TRP A 395 13.37 8.90 -35.53
CA TRP A 395 13.69 9.34 -36.89
C TRP A 395 15.22 9.35 -37.13
N PHE A 396 15.99 9.80 -36.15
CA PHE A 396 17.42 10.04 -36.25
C PHE A 396 18.29 8.77 -36.20
N LEU A 397 17.83 7.69 -35.57
CA LEU A 397 18.61 6.44 -35.50
C LEU A 397 18.53 5.63 -36.81
N ASN A 398 17.54 5.89 -37.65
CA ASN A 398 17.36 5.20 -38.92
C ASN A 398 16.86 6.15 -40.03
N PRO A 399 17.64 7.20 -40.35
CA PRO A 399 17.19 8.29 -41.22
C PRO A 399 16.77 7.78 -42.59
N LEU A 400 17.44 6.74 -43.12
CA LEU A 400 17.12 6.13 -44.41
C LEU A 400 15.78 5.36 -44.41
N LYS A 401 15.41 4.70 -43.30
CA LYS A 401 14.11 4.02 -43.19
C LYS A 401 12.97 5.02 -43.04
N SER A 402 13.16 6.05 -42.21
CA SER A 402 12.20 7.14 -42.04
C SER A 402 11.99 7.90 -43.35
N LEU A 403 13.08 8.26 -44.04
CA LEU A 403 13.00 8.93 -45.33
C LEU A 403 12.33 8.05 -46.41
N ARG A 404 12.66 6.76 -46.47
CA ARG A 404 12.00 5.80 -47.39
C ARG A 404 10.51 5.67 -47.11
N TYR A 405 10.12 5.51 -45.85
CA TYR A 405 8.71 5.36 -45.47
C TYR A 405 7.92 6.64 -45.81
N ILE A 406 8.48 7.81 -45.51
CA ILE A 406 7.80 9.11 -45.67
C ILE A 406 7.72 9.55 -47.13
N ILE A 407 8.84 9.47 -47.87
CA ILE A 407 8.87 9.80 -49.29
C ILE A 407 7.93 8.86 -50.07
N TRP A 408 7.94 7.57 -49.72
CA TRP A 408 7.10 6.59 -50.40
C TRP A 408 5.63 6.63 -49.98
N HIS A 409 5.29 7.06 -48.78
CA HIS A 409 3.89 7.16 -48.35
C HIS A 409 3.21 8.42 -48.90
N ASN A 410 3.89 9.57 -48.83
CA ASN A 410 3.29 10.87 -49.17
C ASN A 410 3.50 11.26 -50.65
N TYR A 411 4.66 10.93 -51.23
CA TYR A 411 5.04 11.40 -52.57
C TYR A 411 5.06 10.30 -53.64
N LYS A 412 4.55 9.09 -53.35
CA LYS A 412 4.54 7.95 -54.29
C LYS A 412 4.10 8.34 -55.69
N TRP A 413 2.95 9.01 -55.80
CA TRP A 413 2.35 9.39 -57.06
C TRP A 413 3.08 10.55 -57.75
N VAL A 414 3.66 11.46 -56.98
CA VAL A 414 4.44 12.59 -57.51
C VAL A 414 5.75 12.07 -58.12
N ILE A 415 6.44 11.16 -57.42
CA ILE A 415 7.67 10.53 -57.89
C ILE A 415 7.41 9.71 -59.16
N ILE A 416 6.34 8.91 -59.18
CA ILE A 416 5.93 8.16 -60.37
C ILE A 416 5.66 9.10 -61.54
N LYS A 417 4.94 10.21 -61.34
CA LYS A 417 4.68 11.21 -62.39
C LYS A 417 5.97 11.83 -62.93
N ILE A 418 6.90 12.21 -62.07
CA ILE A 418 8.20 12.79 -62.48
C ILE A 418 9.00 11.78 -63.31
N ILE A 419 9.05 10.51 -62.89
CA ILE A 419 9.75 9.45 -63.63
C ILE A 419 9.14 9.27 -65.02
N ILE A 420 7.80 9.27 -65.14
CA ILE A 420 7.11 9.17 -66.43
C ILE A 420 7.45 10.37 -67.33
N VAL A 421 7.45 11.59 -66.79
CA VAL A 421 7.80 12.80 -67.54
C VAL A 421 9.25 12.75 -68.03
N LEU A 422 10.19 12.32 -67.18
CA LEU A 422 11.59 12.16 -67.57
C LEU A 422 11.79 11.10 -68.65
N LEU A 423 11.08 9.96 -68.57
CA LEU A 423 11.11 8.93 -69.60
C LEU A 423 10.56 9.44 -70.94
N LEU A 424 9.46 10.21 -70.92
CA LEU A 424 8.90 10.84 -72.12
C LEU A 424 9.87 11.87 -72.72
N ALA A 425 10.51 12.69 -71.89
CA ALA A 425 11.51 13.66 -72.34
C ALA A 425 12.75 12.97 -72.95
N ALA A 426 13.22 11.89 -72.34
CA ALA A 426 14.32 11.08 -72.88
C ALA A 426 13.94 10.43 -74.22
N LEU A 427 12.72 9.94 -74.34
CA LEU A 427 12.21 9.35 -75.58
C LEU A 427 12.10 10.40 -76.70
N LEU A 428 11.65 11.62 -76.39
CA LEU A 428 11.65 12.75 -77.32
C LEU A 428 13.07 13.16 -77.73
N ALA A 429 13.99 13.25 -76.78
CA ALA A 429 15.40 13.57 -77.07
C ALA A 429 16.05 12.53 -77.98
N LEU A 430 15.83 11.23 -77.71
CA LEU A 430 16.28 10.13 -78.57
C LEU A 430 15.62 10.17 -79.95
N PHE A 431 14.33 10.51 -80.03
CA PHE A 431 13.63 10.68 -81.30
C PHE A 431 14.24 11.79 -82.16
N PHE A 432 14.52 12.96 -81.59
CA PHE A 432 15.19 14.05 -82.31
C PHE A 432 16.65 13.73 -82.65
N TYR A 433 17.36 13.00 -81.80
CA TYR A 433 18.73 12.57 -82.06
C TYR A 433 18.81 11.51 -83.18
N SER A 434 17.84 10.60 -83.25
CA SER A 434 17.78 9.53 -84.25
C SER A 434 17.04 9.91 -85.53
N MET A 435 16.52 11.14 -85.64
CA MET A 435 15.91 11.63 -86.87
C MET A 435 16.97 11.69 -87.99
N PRO A 436 16.75 11.01 -89.14
CA PRO A 436 17.65 11.12 -90.28
C PRO A 436 17.71 12.58 -90.74
N GLY A 437 18.91 13.08 -91.02
CA GLY A 437 19.15 14.50 -91.36
C GLY A 437 18.35 15.04 -92.56
N TYR A 438 17.72 14.17 -93.36
CA TYR A 438 16.83 14.54 -94.46
C TYR A 438 15.45 15.06 -93.98
N THR A 439 14.96 14.59 -92.83
CA THR A 439 13.67 14.98 -92.24
C THR A 439 13.73 16.36 -91.57
N VAL A 440 14.88 16.69 -90.98
CA VAL A 440 15.13 18.00 -90.34
C VAL A 440 15.14 19.13 -91.38
N LYS A 441 15.72 18.90 -92.57
CA LYS A 441 15.70 19.87 -93.70
C LYS A 441 14.30 20.17 -94.24
N LYS A 442 13.35 19.23 -94.14
CA LYS A 442 11.98 19.42 -94.65
C LYS A 442 11.05 20.09 -93.64
N LEU A 443 11.37 20.03 -92.34
CA LEU A 443 10.59 20.63 -91.25
C LEU A 443 11.03 22.06 -90.93
N PHE A 444 12.33 22.33 -91.00
CA PHE A 444 12.91 23.67 -90.88
C PHE A 444 13.31 24.12 -92.28
N ASN A 445 12.39 24.77 -92.99
CA ASN A 445 12.49 25.18 -94.40
C ASN A 445 13.79 25.97 -94.70
N THR A 446 14.88 25.26 -94.92
CA THR A 446 16.23 25.75 -95.29
C THR A 446 16.85 24.80 -96.30
#